data_AF-A0A538JCJ4-F1
#
_entry.id   AF-A0A538JCJ4-F1
#
_cell.length_a   1.000
_cell.length_b   1.000
_cell.length_c   1.000
_cell.angle_alpha   90.00
_cell.angle_beta   90.00
_cell.angle_gamma   90.00
#
_symmetry.space_group_name_H-M   'P 1'
#
loop_
_entity.id
_entity.type
_entity.pdbx_description
1 polymer ?
#
loop_
_entity_poly.entity_id
_entity_poly.type
_entity_poly.pdbx_seq_one_letter_code
_entity_poly.pdbx_strand_id
1 'polypeptide(L)'
;MWTGVMEQLAAEGYHCLAPDQRGYSPAARPDDVDRYRYEDLASDVLALAQASGFATFHLVGHDWGAIAGWAAIAVDHEPIKSWTSLSIPHYQACAQAVRDDPEGEMLSRDARNVHGSRRKC
;
A
#
# COMPACT_ATOMS: atom_id res chain seq x y z
N MET A 1 -8.46 -10.55 -0.36
CA MET A 1 -7.53 -10.28 0.77
C MET A 1 -8.20 -9.43 1.84
N TRP A 2 -8.77 -8.28 1.49
CA TRP A 2 -9.22 -7.28 2.46
C TRP A 2 -10.58 -7.54 3.14
N THR A 3 -11.38 -8.50 2.68
CA THR A 3 -12.77 -8.72 3.14
C THR A 3 -12.89 -8.75 4.67
N GLY A 4 -12.08 -9.56 5.37
CA GLY A 4 -12.17 -9.65 6.84
C GLY A 4 -11.77 -8.36 7.57
N VAL A 5 -10.82 -7.59 7.03
CA VAL A 5 -10.44 -6.28 7.59
C VAL A 5 -11.56 -5.25 7.34
N MET A 6 -12.12 -5.25 6.13
CA MET A 6 -13.23 -4.36 5.77
C MET A 6 -14.48 -4.63 6.59
N GLU A 7 -14.80 -5.89 6.89
CA GLU A 7 -15.92 -6.26 7.76
C GLU A 7 -15.75 -5.70 9.17
N GLN A 8 -14.54 -5.79 9.74
CA GLN A 8 -14.23 -5.22 11.05
C GLN A 8 -14.35 -3.69 11.04
N LEU A 9 -13.80 -3.03 10.02
CA LEU A 9 -13.88 -1.58 9.88
C LEU A 9 -15.33 -1.11 9.64
N ALA A 10 -16.11 -1.86 8.87
CA ALA A 10 -17.52 -1.57 8.65
C ALA A 10 -18.35 -1.68 9.95
N ALA A 11 -18.02 -2.65 10.82
CA ALA A 11 -18.64 -2.76 12.14
C ALA A 11 -18.35 -1.54 13.04
N GLU A 12 -17.19 -0.89 12.85
CA GLU A 12 -16.80 0.37 13.50
C GLU A 12 -17.35 1.62 12.78
N GLY A 13 -18.17 1.45 11.72
CA GLY A 13 -18.83 2.54 11.02
C GLY A 13 -18.05 3.15 9.85
N TYR A 14 -16.95 2.53 9.41
CA TYR A 14 -16.22 2.97 8.21
C TYR A 14 -16.87 2.44 6.93
N HIS A 15 -16.88 3.28 5.89
CA HIS A 15 -17.21 2.83 4.54
C HIS A 15 -15.91 2.46 3.81
N CYS A 16 -15.78 1.19 3.45
CA CYS A 16 -14.54 0.64 2.88
C CYS A 16 -14.66 0.40 1.38
N LEU A 17 -13.57 0.66 0.65
CA LEU A 17 -13.39 0.32 -0.75
C LEU A 17 -12.05 -0.43 -0.91
N ALA A 18 -12.08 -1.58 -1.57
CA ALA A 18 -10.89 -2.34 -1.93
C ALA A 18 -10.98 -2.74 -3.42
N PRO A 19 -10.48 -1.90 -4.33
CA PRO A 19 -10.53 -2.18 -5.75
C PRO A 19 -9.45 -3.17 -6.17
N ASP A 20 -9.71 -3.94 -7.23
CA ASP A 20 -8.65 -4.65 -7.94
C ASP A 20 -7.78 -3.62 -8.67
N GLN A 21 -6.47 -3.63 -8.42
CA GLN A 21 -5.53 -2.72 -9.08
C GLN A 21 -5.50 -2.97 -10.60
N ARG A 22 -5.07 -1.96 -11.38
CA ARG A 22 -4.76 -2.17 -12.79
C ARG A 22 -3.84 -3.38 -12.96
N GLY A 23 -4.09 -4.17 -13.99
CA GLY A 23 -3.44 -5.46 -14.22
C GLY A 23 -4.18 -6.64 -13.60
N TYR A 24 -4.90 -6.45 -12.48
CA TYR A 24 -5.61 -7.56 -11.81
C TYR A 24 -7.03 -7.71 -12.34
N SER A 25 -7.75 -6.61 -12.56
CA SER A 25 -9.09 -6.66 -13.17
C SER A 25 -9.00 -7.05 -14.67
N PRO A 26 -9.85 -7.97 -15.16
CA PRO A 26 -9.88 -8.34 -16.58
C PRO A 26 -10.15 -7.16 -17.53
N ALA A 27 -10.90 -6.15 -17.07
CA ALA A 27 -11.28 -4.99 -17.89
C ALA A 27 -10.29 -3.81 -17.77
N ALA A 28 -9.30 -3.90 -16.89
CA ALA A 28 -8.33 -2.85 -16.62
C ALA A 28 -6.92 -3.42 -16.57
N ARG A 29 -6.51 -4.12 -17.65
CA ARG A 29 -5.21 -4.78 -17.80
C ARG A 29 -4.57 -4.37 -19.13
N PRO A 30 -3.93 -3.18 -19.19
CA PRO A 30 -3.18 -2.79 -20.37
C PRO A 30 -2.05 -3.78 -20.69
N ASP A 31 -1.80 -4.04 -21.97
CA ASP A 31 -0.69 -4.91 -22.40
C ASP A 31 0.67 -4.19 -22.35
N ASP A 32 0.65 -2.86 -22.45
CA ASP A 32 1.84 -2.03 -22.44
C ASP A 32 2.36 -1.82 -21.02
N VAL A 33 3.62 -2.18 -20.79
CA VAL A 33 4.31 -2.05 -19.49
C VAL A 33 4.42 -0.59 -19.06
N ASP A 34 4.48 0.35 -19.99
CA ASP A 34 4.54 1.78 -19.70
C ASP A 34 3.23 2.32 -19.10
N ARG A 35 2.17 1.49 -19.00
CA ARG A 35 0.92 1.80 -18.31
C ARG A 35 0.90 1.35 -16.85
N TYR A 36 2.03 0.89 -16.31
CA TYR A 36 2.16 0.45 -14.91
C TYR A 36 3.18 1.28 -14.13
N ARG A 37 3.40 2.54 -14.56
CA ARG A 37 4.31 3.46 -13.88
C ARG A 37 3.75 3.88 -12.51
N TYR A 38 4.58 4.45 -11.65
CA TYR A 38 4.13 4.86 -10.33
C TYR A 38 3.05 5.95 -10.38
N GLU A 39 3.14 6.86 -11.35
CA GLU A 39 2.16 7.92 -11.57
C GLU A 39 0.79 7.35 -11.98
N ASP A 40 0.82 6.30 -12.80
CA ASP A 40 -0.35 5.54 -13.21
C ASP A 40 -1.04 4.85 -12.02
N LEU A 41 -0.26 4.15 -11.19
CA LEU A 41 -0.78 3.50 -9.97
C LEU A 41 -1.34 4.52 -8.97
N ALA A 42 -0.66 5.65 -8.79
CA ALA A 42 -1.13 6.76 -7.96
C ALA A 42 -2.45 7.35 -8.47
N SER A 43 -2.52 7.59 -9.78
CA SER A 43 -3.72 8.15 -10.42
C SER A 43 -4.93 7.25 -10.23
N ASP A 44 -4.77 5.92 -10.28
CA ASP A 44 -5.88 4.99 -10.02
C ASP A 44 -6.42 5.14 -8.60
N VAL A 45 -5.55 5.22 -7.59
CA VAL A 45 -5.96 5.34 -6.18
C VAL A 45 -6.80 6.59 -5.98
N LEU A 46 -6.32 7.73 -6.46
CA LEU A 46 -6.99 9.02 -6.31
C LEU A 46 -8.28 9.08 -7.13
N ALA A 47 -8.26 8.60 -8.37
CA ALA A 47 -9.43 8.60 -9.24
C ALA A 47 -10.54 7.66 -8.73
N LEU A 48 -10.19 6.47 -8.21
CA LEU A 48 -11.15 5.54 -7.64
C LEU A 48 -11.78 6.09 -6.36
N ALA A 49 -11.02 6.76 -5.51
CA ALA A 49 -11.55 7.43 -4.34
C ALA A 49 -12.54 8.53 -4.73
N GLN A 50 -12.16 9.40 -5.68
CA GLN A 50 -13.02 10.45 -6.19
C GLN A 50 -14.31 9.90 -6.83
N ALA A 51 -14.17 8.91 -7.72
CA ALA A 51 -15.31 8.28 -8.41
C ALA A 51 -16.26 7.57 -7.43
N SER A 52 -15.76 7.11 -6.28
CA SER A 52 -16.55 6.47 -5.23
C SER A 52 -17.12 7.47 -4.22
N GLY A 53 -16.94 8.77 -4.43
CA GLY A 53 -17.46 9.82 -3.56
C GLY A 53 -16.66 10.06 -2.28
N PHE A 54 -15.44 9.51 -2.17
CA PHE A 54 -14.55 9.74 -1.04
C PHE A 54 -13.74 11.02 -1.25
N ALA A 55 -14.28 12.16 -0.85
CA ALA A 55 -13.56 13.45 -0.89
C ALA A 55 -12.30 13.45 -0.01
N THR A 56 -12.32 12.69 1.10
CA THR A 56 -11.17 12.43 1.96
C THR A 56 -11.24 11.00 2.49
N PHE A 57 -10.10 10.32 2.63
CA PHE A 57 -10.07 8.91 3.02
C PHE A 57 -8.82 8.52 3.79
N HIS A 58 -8.91 7.40 4.53
CA HIS A 58 -7.74 6.72 5.08
C HIS A 58 -7.27 5.69 4.05
N LEU A 59 -5.97 5.66 3.79
CA LEU A 59 -5.38 4.77 2.81
C LEU A 59 -4.61 3.65 3.52
N VAL A 60 -4.79 2.42 3.07
CA VAL A 60 -4.11 1.23 3.58
C VAL A 60 -3.63 0.40 2.40
N GLY A 61 -2.40 -0.09 2.44
CA GLY A 61 -1.86 -0.89 1.35
C GLY A 61 -0.82 -1.88 1.83
N HIS A 62 -0.73 -2.98 1.09
CA HIS A 62 0.17 -4.10 1.35
C HIS A 62 0.91 -4.44 0.06
N ASP A 63 2.22 -4.71 0.15
CA ASP A 63 3.02 -5.12 -1.00
C ASP A 63 2.94 -4.10 -2.17
N TRP A 64 2.53 -4.48 -3.39
CA TRP A 64 2.30 -3.53 -4.48
C TRP A 64 1.23 -2.47 -4.18
N GLY A 65 0.26 -2.77 -3.31
CA GLY A 65 -0.67 -1.78 -2.79
C GLY A 65 0.01 -0.75 -1.88
N ALA A 66 1.07 -1.15 -1.17
CA ALA A 66 1.90 -0.22 -0.40
C ALA A 66 2.74 0.69 -1.31
N ILE A 67 3.30 0.14 -2.40
CA ILE A 67 4.00 0.93 -3.43
C ILE A 67 3.05 1.96 -4.06
N ALA A 68 1.85 1.54 -4.46
CA ALA A 68 0.84 2.44 -5.02
C ALA A 68 0.41 3.54 -4.03
N GLY A 69 0.24 3.20 -2.74
CA GLY A 69 -0.11 4.18 -1.72
C GLY A 69 1.00 5.21 -1.46
N TRP A 70 2.27 4.77 -1.45
CA TRP A 70 3.40 5.70 -1.38
C TRP A 70 3.49 6.62 -2.59
N ALA A 71 3.21 6.12 -3.79
CA ALA A 71 3.13 6.95 -4.99
C ALA A 71 1.96 7.94 -4.93
N ALA A 72 0.78 7.52 -4.45
CA ALA A 72 -0.37 8.40 -4.28
C ALA A 72 -0.08 9.56 -3.33
N ILE A 73 0.52 9.28 -2.17
CA ILE A 73 0.94 10.30 -1.19
C ILE A 73 1.95 11.28 -1.81
N ALA A 74 2.85 10.80 -2.66
CA ALA A 74 3.82 11.67 -3.33
C ALA A 74 3.20 12.57 -4.41
N VAL A 75 2.10 12.13 -5.03
CA VAL A 75 1.38 12.88 -6.07
C VAL A 75 0.42 13.90 -5.46
N ASP A 76 -0.44 13.48 -4.54
CA ASP A 76 -1.44 14.33 -3.88
C ASP A 76 -1.80 13.72 -2.52
N HIS A 77 -1.42 14.40 -1.44
CA HIS A 77 -1.61 13.91 -0.07
C HIS A 77 -2.83 14.53 0.59
N GLU A 78 -3.34 15.64 0.05
CA GLU A 78 -4.44 16.43 0.58
C GLU A 78 -5.73 15.61 0.83
N PRO A 79 -6.16 14.69 -0.05
CA PRO A 79 -7.34 13.87 0.23
C PRO A 79 -7.07 12.72 1.22
N ILE A 80 -5.81 12.43 1.57
CA ILE A 80 -5.42 11.26 2.36
C ILE A 80 -5.23 11.64 3.83
N LYS A 81 -6.21 11.29 4.68
CA LYS A 81 -6.22 11.58 6.12
C LYS A 81 -5.12 10.84 6.90
N SER A 82 -4.87 9.60 6.53
CA SER A 82 -3.78 8.80 7.08
C SER A 82 -3.35 7.74 6.08
N TRP A 83 -2.09 7.32 6.18
CA TRP A 83 -1.53 6.25 5.37
C TRP A 83 -0.97 5.15 6.25
N THR A 84 -1.35 3.89 5.98
CA THR A 84 -0.81 2.71 6.64
C THR A 84 -0.22 1.76 5.60
N SER A 85 1.10 1.71 5.57
CA SER A 85 1.85 0.79 4.73
C SER A 85 2.14 -0.52 5.46
N LEU A 86 1.81 -1.64 4.81
CA LEU A 86 2.13 -2.99 5.27
C LEU A 86 3.18 -3.61 4.35
N SER A 87 4.18 -4.26 4.95
CA SER A 87 5.26 -5.00 4.28
C SER A 87 6.30 -4.15 3.53
N ILE A 88 5.94 -2.97 3.03
CA ILE A 88 6.86 -2.09 2.30
C ILE A 88 7.08 -0.78 3.08
N PRO A 89 8.29 -0.50 3.60
CA PRO A 89 8.59 0.76 4.27
C PRO A 89 8.67 1.93 3.27
N HIS A 90 8.76 3.16 3.79
CA HIS A 90 9.02 4.32 2.94
C HIS A 90 10.36 4.15 2.19
N TYR A 91 10.34 4.29 0.87
CA TYR A 91 11.46 3.94 0.00
C TYR A 91 12.73 4.77 0.29
N GLN A 92 12.61 6.09 0.52
CA GLN A 92 13.78 6.90 0.85
C GLN A 92 14.34 6.58 2.23
N ALA A 93 13.47 6.32 3.21
CA ALA A 93 13.89 6.02 4.58
C ALA A 93 14.56 4.63 4.63
N CYS A 94 14.00 3.66 3.93
CA CYS A 94 14.59 2.34 3.77
C CYS A 94 15.93 2.39 3.05
N ALA A 95 16.01 3.12 1.93
CA ALA A 95 17.26 3.29 1.20
C ALA A 95 18.33 3.99 2.03
N GLN A 96 17.94 4.98 2.85
CA GLN A 96 18.85 5.63 3.78
C GLN A 96 19.34 4.65 4.86
N ALA A 97 18.44 3.92 5.49
CA ALA A 97 18.79 2.95 6.51
C ALA A 97 19.70 1.84 5.99
N VAL A 98 19.50 1.38 4.75
CA VAL A 98 20.40 0.40 4.09
C VAL A 98 21.78 1.00 3.81
N ARG A 99 21.86 2.27 3.42
CA ARG A 99 23.15 2.96 3.23
C ARG A 99 23.90 3.13 4.54
N ASP A 100 23.17 3.42 5.62
CA ASP A 100 23.74 3.70 6.95
C ASP A 100 24.09 2.42 7.72
N ASP A 101 23.62 1.24 7.27
CA ASP A 101 23.90 -0.08 7.83
C ASP A 101 24.51 -1.03 6.77
N PRO A 102 25.76 -0.78 6.33
CA PRO A 102 26.40 -1.58 5.29
C PRO A 102 26.68 -3.03 5.72
N GLU A 103 26.70 -3.31 7.03
CA GLU A 103 26.87 -4.65 7.60
C GLU A 103 25.55 -5.45 7.66
N GLY A 104 24.42 -4.78 7.45
CA GLY A 104 23.10 -5.41 7.30
C GLY A 104 22.51 -5.96 8.60
N GLU A 105 22.90 -5.42 9.76
CA GLU A 105 22.39 -5.86 11.06
C GLU A 105 20.88 -5.64 11.21
N MET A 106 20.35 -4.56 10.63
CA MET A 106 18.94 -4.20 10.62
C MET A 106 18.11 -5.24 9.86
N LEU A 107 18.51 -5.59 8.64
CA LEU A 107 17.86 -6.62 7.82
C LEU A 107 17.92 -8.00 8.52
N SER A 108 19.06 -8.29 9.16
CA SER A 108 19.27 -9.51 9.94
C SER A 108 18.36 -9.59 11.17
N ARG A 109 18.05 -8.46 11.81
CA ARG A 109 17.12 -8.38 12.95
C ARG A 109 15.67 -8.57 12.50
N ASP A 110 15.27 -7.94 11.39
CA ASP A 110 13.92 -8.06 10.85
C ASP A 110 13.63 -9.50 10.39
N ALA A 111 14.58 -10.13 9.69
CA ALA A 111 14.46 -11.54 9.29
C ALA A 111 14.29 -12.48 10.48
N ARG A 112 15.01 -12.24 11.60
CA ARG A 112 14.87 -13.00 12.85
C ARG A 112 13.50 -12.81 13.50
N ASN A 113 12.93 -11.61 13.46
CA ASN A 113 11.62 -11.32 14.02
C ASN A 113 10.49 -11.99 13.21
N VAL A 114 10.59 -12.02 11.87
CA VAL A 114 9.62 -12.71 11.01
C VAL A 114 9.64 -14.23 11.23
N HIS A 115 10.82 -14.82 11.41
CA HIS A 115 10.95 -16.26 11.67
C HIS A 115 10.67 -16.67 13.13
N GLY A 116 10.68 -15.71 14.07
CA GLY A 116 10.43 -15.94 15.49
C GLY A 116 8.95 -16.22 15.85
N SER A 117 8.01 -15.99 14.93
CA SER A 117 6.57 -16.10 15.18
C SER A 117 5.98 -17.51 15.04
N ARG A 118 6.77 -18.54 14.71
CA ARG A 118 6.28 -19.94 14.68
C ARG A 118 6.44 -20.67 16.02
N ARG A 119 6.00 -20.05 17.13
CA ARG A 119 5.77 -20.77 18.39
C ARG A 119 4.27 -20.93 18.64
N LYS A 120 3.79 -22.10 18.19
CA LYS A 120 2.70 -22.93 18.75
C LYS A 120 1.51 -22.19 19.39
N CYS A 121 0.37 -22.20 18.68
CA CYS A 121 -0.87 -22.68 19.30
C CYS A 121 -0.96 -24.19 19.06
#